data_AF-L0F4P7-F1
#
_entry.id   AF-L0F4P7-F1
#
_cell.length_a   1.000
_cell.length_b   1.000
_cell.length_c   1.000
_cell.angle_alpha   90.00
_cell.angle_beta   90.00
_cell.angle_gamma   90.00
#
_symmetry.space_group_name_H-M   'P 1'
#
loop_
_entity.id
_entity.type
_entity.pdbx_description
1 polymer ?
#
loop_
_entity_poly.entity_id
_entity_poly.type
_entity_poly.pdbx_seq_one_letter_code
_entity_poly.pdbx_strand_id
1 'polypeptide(L)' 'MLVMRVCQVCDQVLGELELDDLTSGQQDSIINITGNVAYALCPDCMSELEVQDYRRLN' A
#
# COMPACT_ATOMS: atom_id res chain seq x y z
N MET A 1 6.49 7.83 15.71
CA MET A 1 5.42 8.68 15.11
C MET A 1 4.43 7.77 14.40
N LEU A 2 3.14 8.08 14.42
CA LEU A 2 2.11 7.26 13.77
C LEU A 2 1.88 7.74 12.33
N VAL A 3 1.75 6.80 11.41
CA VAL A 3 1.48 7.02 10.00
C VAL A 3 0.25 6.23 9.61
N MET A 4 -0.70 6.89 8.96
CA MET A 4 -1.91 6.24 8.47
C MET A 4 -1.63 5.55 7.15
N ARG A 5 -1.96 4.26 7.03
CA ARG A 5 -1.82 3.50 5.80
C ARG A 5 -3.12 3.54 5.00
N VAL A 6 -3.04 3.95 3.75
CA VAL A 6 -4.20 4.14 2.86
C VAL A 6 -3.95 3.48 1.51
N CYS A 7 -5.00 2.90 0.91
CA CYS A 7 -4.93 2.39 -0.45
C CYS A 7 -4.77 3.53 -1.44
N GLN A 8 -3.78 3.44 -2.34
CA GLN A 8 -3.55 4.46 -3.36
C GLN A 8 -4.66 4.55 -4.43
N VAL A 9 -5.47 3.50 -4.59
CA VAL A 9 -6.44 3.39 -5.68
C VAL A 9 -7.87 3.69 -5.23
N CYS A 10 -8.28 3.16 -4.07
CA CYS A 10 -9.65 3.26 -3.58
C CYS A 10 -9.79 4.08 -2.29
N ASP A 11 -8.71 4.70 -1.83
CA ASP A 11 -8.63 5.51 -0.60
C ASP A 11 -9.08 4.77 0.69
N GLN A 12 -9.16 3.44 0.65
CA GLN A 12 -9.49 2.63 1.81
C GLN A 12 -8.39 2.72 2.88
N VAL A 13 -8.76 3.00 4.12
CA VAL A 13 -7.84 2.96 5.27
C VAL A 13 -7.47 1.50 5.55
N LEU A 14 -6.17 1.19 5.49
CA LEU A 14 -5.63 -0.16 5.70
C LEU A 14 -5.14 -0.37 7.13
N GLY A 15 -4.97 0.71 7.90
CA GLY A 15 -4.56 0.67 9.30
C GLY A 15 -3.59 1.79 9.65
N GLU A 16 -2.96 1.66 10.80
CA GLU A 16 -1.94 2.58 11.30
C GLU A 16 -0.62 1.83 11.44
N LEU A 17 0.48 2.53 11.20
CA LEU A 17 1.84 2.02 11.30
C LEU A 17 2.66 2.93 12.20
N GLU A 18 3.51 2.36 13.04
CA GLU A 18 4.54 3.14 13.70
C GLU A 18 5.71 3.34 12.73
N LEU A 19 6.23 4.57 12.66
CA LEU A 19 7.37 4.92 11.79
C LEU A 19 8.61 4.07 12.06
N ASP A 20 8.75 3.55 13.29
CA ASP A 20 9.88 2.70 13.67
C ASP A 20 9.77 1.33 12.96
N ASP A 21 8.55 0.86 12.66
CA ASP A 21 8.28 -0.38 11.91
C ASP A 21 8.62 -0.26 10.41
N LEU A 22 8.65 0.96 9.86
CA LEU A 22 9.06 1.21 8.47
C LEU A 22 10.56 1.00 8.27
N THR A 23 11.35 1.18 9.33
CA THR A 23 12.81 1.04 9.30
C THR A 23 13.29 -0.39 9.55
N SER A 24 12.41 -1.27 10.06
CA SER A 24 12.77 -2.61 10.54
C SER A 24 12.65 -3.74 9.50
N GLY A 25 12.39 -3.40 8.23
CA GLY A 25 12.65 -4.33 7.11
C GLY A 25 11.42 -5.00 6.47
N GLN A 26 10.20 -4.55 6.75
CA GLN A 26 9.00 -4.99 6.02
C GLN A 26 8.59 -3.93 4.99
N GLN A 27 9.41 -3.76 3.94
CA GLN A 27 9.28 -2.70 2.94
C GLN A 27 8.35 -3.05 1.77
N ASP A 28 7.87 -4.29 1.66
CA ASP A 28 7.30 -4.80 0.40
C ASP A 28 5.88 -4.32 0.07
N SER A 29 5.34 -3.32 0.77
CA SER A 29 3.95 -2.87 0.49
C SER A 29 3.72 -1.37 0.57
N ILE A 30 4.73 -0.56 0.87
CA ILE A 30 4.56 0.90 1.01
C ILE A 30 5.22 1.57 -0.18
N ILE A 31 4.37 2.12 -1.04
CA ILE A 31 4.74 2.67 -2.34
C ILE A 31 5.23 4.10 -2.19
N ASN A 32 4.66 4.87 -1.25
CA ASN A 32 5.02 6.26 -1.02
C ASN A 32 4.58 6.76 0.36
N ILE A 33 5.28 7.75 0.95
CA ILE A 33 4.87 8.42 2.19
C ILE A 33 4.82 9.93 1.94
N THR A 34 3.67 10.55 2.21
CA THR A 34 3.50 12.01 2.12
C THR A 34 2.95 12.54 3.44
N GLY A 35 3.79 13.25 4.19
CA GLY A 35 3.45 13.69 5.55
C GLY A 35 3.26 12.50 6.49
N ASN A 36 2.07 12.39 7.10
CA ASN A 36 1.70 11.29 8.01
C ASN A 36 0.83 10.22 7.33
N VAL A 37 0.87 10.13 5.99
CA VAL A 37 0.11 9.14 5.20
C VAL A 37 1.07 8.29 4.40
N ALA A 38 0.94 6.97 4.55
CA ALA A 38 1.63 5.95 3.78
C ALA A 38 0.66 5.33 2.77
N TYR A 39 1.03 5.34 1.50
CA TYR A 39 0.26 4.77 0.41
C TYR A 39 0.72 3.34 0.11
N ALA A 40 -0.24 2.45 -0.05
CA ALA A 40 -0.06 1.04 -0.37
C ALA A 40 -1.19 0.57 -1.30
N LEU A 41 -1.14 -0.67 -1.81
CA LEU A 41 -2.30 -1.30 -2.43
C LEU A 41 -3.04 -2.16 -1.40
N CYS A 42 -4.37 -2.12 -1.42
CA CYS A 42 -5.18 -3.10 -0.71
C CYS A 42 -5.20 -4.43 -1.50
N PRO A 43 -5.49 -5.56 -0.85
CA PRO A 43 -5.55 -6.87 -1.52
C PRO A 43 -6.50 -6.89 -2.72
N ASP A 44 -7.61 -6.16 -2.66
CA ASP A 44 -8.59 -6.10 -3.74
C ASP A 44 -8.02 -5.38 -4.97
N CYS A 45 -7.49 -4.16 -4.79
CA CYS A 45 -6.87 -3.40 -5.88
C CYS A 45 -5.60 -4.09 -6.42
N MET A 46 -4.84 -4.78 -5.58
CA MET A 46 -3.68 -5.55 -6.01
C MET A 46 -4.11 -6.73 -6.89
N SER A 47 -5.13 -7.48 -6.47
CA SER A 47 -5.69 -8.60 -7.24
C SER A 47 -6.24 -8.13 -8.59
N GLU A 48 -6.92 -6.98 -8.65
CA GLU A 48 -7.40 -6.41 -9.91
C GLU A 48 -6.26 -6.05 -10.88
N LEU A 49 -5.17 -5.49 -10.36
CA LEU A 49 -3.98 -5.16 -11.15
C LEU A 49 -3.30 -6.41 -11.71
N GLU A 50 -3.10 -7.45 -10.87
CA GLU A 50 -2.52 -8.73 -11.30
C GLU A 50 -3.39 -9.41 -12.38
N VAL A 51 -4.72 -9.35 -12.24
CA VAL A 51 -5.66 -9.90 -13.22
C VAL A 51 -5.63 -9.09 -14.53
N GLN A 52 -5.47 -7.76 -14.46
CA GLN A 52 -5.31 -6.93 -15.66
C GLN A 52 -3.99 -7.20 -16.38
N ASP A 53 -2.88 -7.38 -15.66
CA ASP A 53 -1.59 -7.69 -16.27
C ASP A 53 -1.59 -9.07 -16.94
N TYR A 54 -2.23 -10.08 -16.33
CA TYR A 54 -2.43 -11.39 -16.97
C TYR A 54 -3.27 -11.30 -18.26
N ARG A 55 -4.29 -10.42 -18.31
CA ARG A 55 -5.12 -10.19 -19.50
C ARG A 55 -4.44 -9.38 -20.60
N ARG A 56 -3.38 -8.63 -20.29
CA ARG A 56 -2.62 -7.87 -21.29
C ARG A 56 -1.51 -8.70 -21.95
N LEU A 57 -1.07 -9.77 -21.28
CA LEU A 57 0.01 -10.65 -21.74
C LEU A 57 -0.48 -11.88 -22.53
N ASN A 58 -1.80 -12.11 -22.59
CA ASN A 58 -2.47 -13.17 -23.35
C ASN A 58 -3.44 -12.57 -24.38
#